data_AF-M3A624-F1
#
_entry.id   AF-M3A624-F1
#
_cell.length_a   1.000
_cell.length_b   1.000
_cell.length_c   1.000
_cell.angle_alpha   90.00
_cell.angle_beta   90.00
_cell.angle_gamma   90.00
#
_symmetry.space_group_name_H-M   'P 1'
#
loop_
_entity.id
_entity.type
_entity.pdbx_description
1 polymer ?
#
loop_
_entity_poly.entity_id
_entity_poly.type
_entity_poly.pdbx_seq_one_letter_code
_entity_poly.pdbx_strand_id
1 'polypeptide(L)'
;MTTNKNTITAACKKLITAREHWEANELAASNRKLYSILSRCFDVYKQLAANVFLVDAVNDLLAAKDIKVISTLHPANKLMKLIFGDNDRRRVSAYATVMKAALEDEKDATADFAAWVNKKGGIEAIRTGGTTENSTTAETKSADAFSKAAAQLSKEHAIATINPSSKFPDKTGYVLVLAHIAPDRSLSVVKFVGDVDDDRTKALVVKVVADEEKNFKSVVGKAIKNREKLIKQQEKEAKASNKAREKKQKEEAALTEAATDDEEIDKMLEEIQARRAAKQAQTDAYDEQLDEIKQWDVVYTADEENDEINVAA
;
A
#
# COMPACT_ATOMS: atom_id res chain seq x y z
N MET A 1 9.14 66.91 -39.38
CA MET A 1 10.14 66.30 -38.48
C MET A 1 10.33 64.86 -38.89
N THR A 2 11.33 64.59 -39.73
CA THR A 2 11.63 63.25 -40.24
C THR A 2 12.47 62.53 -39.20
N THR A 3 11.82 61.79 -38.29
CA THR A 3 12.56 60.90 -37.37
C THR A 3 13.23 59.83 -38.22
N ASN A 4 14.54 59.99 -38.41
CA ASN A 4 15.33 59.20 -39.33
C ASN A 4 15.32 57.72 -38.88
N LYS A 5 15.10 56.76 -39.79
CA LYS A 5 14.99 55.31 -39.50
C LYS A 5 16.14 54.81 -38.61
N ASN A 6 17.33 55.37 -38.81
CA ASN A 6 18.53 55.07 -38.04
C ASN A 6 18.42 55.51 -36.57
N THR A 7 17.77 56.63 -36.28
CA THR A 7 17.57 57.15 -34.93
C THR A 7 16.64 56.25 -34.11
N ILE A 8 15.53 55.80 -34.70
CA ILE A 8 14.60 54.85 -34.06
C ILE A 8 15.29 53.51 -33.84
N THR A 9 16.02 53.00 -34.85
CA THR A 9 16.76 51.73 -34.73
C THR A 9 17.79 51.78 -33.59
N ALA A 10 18.52 52.90 -33.45
CA ALA A 10 19.45 53.10 -32.35
C ALA A 10 18.76 53.18 -30.99
N ALA A 11 17.60 53.84 -30.89
CA ALA A 11 16.80 53.90 -29.67
C ALA A 11 16.28 52.52 -29.26
N CYS A 12 15.75 51.72 -30.20
CA CYS A 12 15.32 50.35 -29.95
C CYS A 12 16.46 49.47 -29.46
N LYS A 13 17.65 49.56 -30.08
CA LYS A 13 18.84 48.81 -29.62
C LYS A 13 19.21 49.19 -28.18
N LYS A 14 19.20 50.48 -27.83
CA LYS A 14 19.46 50.93 -26.46
C LYS A 14 18.44 50.38 -25.46
N LEU A 15 17.15 50.36 -25.81
CA LEU A 15 16.11 49.79 -24.95
C LEU A 15 16.25 48.27 -24.77
N ILE A 16 16.62 47.55 -25.84
CA ILE A 16 16.89 46.11 -25.77
C ILE A 16 18.06 45.84 -24.82
N THR A 17 19.18 46.55 -24.97
CA THR A 17 20.34 46.41 -24.08
C THR A 17 20.01 46.80 -22.64
N ALA A 18 19.22 47.85 -22.43
CA ALA A 18 18.79 48.24 -21.08
C ALA A 18 17.92 47.17 -20.42
N ARG A 19 16.98 46.56 -21.17
CA ARG A 19 16.17 45.44 -20.71
C ARG A 19 17.05 44.23 -20.37
N GLU A 20 17.97 43.84 -21.24
CA GLU A 20 18.87 42.70 -21.01
C GLU A 20 19.73 42.89 -19.76
N HIS A 21 20.25 44.11 -19.55
CA HIS A 21 21.00 44.45 -18.35
C HIS A 21 20.12 44.39 -17.09
N TRP A 22 18.89 44.91 -17.16
CA TRP A 22 17.94 44.85 -16.05
C TRP A 22 17.56 43.39 -15.70
N GLU A 23 17.28 42.55 -16.70
CA GLU A 23 16.94 41.13 -16.51
C GLU A 23 18.10 40.35 -15.88
N ALA A 24 19.32 40.53 -16.40
CA ALA A 24 20.51 39.81 -15.94
C ALA A 24 20.95 40.21 -14.53
N ASN A 25 20.74 41.48 -14.14
CA ASN A 25 21.25 42.02 -12.89
C ASN A 25 20.16 42.24 -11.86
N GLU A 26 19.26 43.19 -12.09
CA GLU A 26 18.29 43.64 -11.09
C GLU A 26 17.19 42.62 -10.84
N LEU A 27 16.59 42.08 -11.92
CA LEU A 27 15.57 41.05 -11.81
C LEU A 27 16.15 39.77 -11.18
N ALA A 28 17.34 39.35 -11.62
CA ALA A 28 18.03 38.20 -11.05
C ALA A 28 18.40 38.40 -9.57
N ALA A 29 18.83 39.60 -9.16
CA ALA A 29 19.13 39.92 -7.77
C ALA A 29 17.85 39.94 -6.92
N SER A 30 16.76 40.49 -7.44
CA SER A 30 15.44 40.49 -6.79
C SER A 30 14.93 39.07 -6.57
N ASN A 31 15.02 38.21 -7.59
CA ASN A 31 14.62 36.80 -7.50
C ASN A 31 15.47 36.03 -6.48
N ARG A 32 16.78 36.27 -6.42
CA ARG A 32 17.66 35.69 -5.38
C ARG A 32 17.22 36.09 -3.98
N LYS A 33 16.88 37.36 -3.76
CA LYS A 33 16.35 37.83 -2.47
C LYS A 33 15.00 37.19 -2.13
N LEU A 34 14.11 37.06 -3.11
CA LEU A 34 12.82 36.39 -2.94
C LEU A 34 13.02 34.93 -2.50
N TYR A 35 13.92 34.19 -3.12
CA TYR A 35 14.20 32.80 -2.74
C TYR A 35 14.84 32.68 -1.35
N SER A 36 15.67 33.65 -0.96
CA SER A 36 16.19 33.73 0.41
C SER A 36 15.06 33.93 1.44
N ILE A 37 14.07 34.79 1.15
CA ILE A 37 12.89 34.97 2.01
C ILE A 37 12.09 33.67 2.07
N LEU A 38 11.80 33.05 0.92
CA LEU A 38 11.05 31.79 0.87
C LEU A 38 11.75 30.66 1.62
N SER A 39 13.09 30.58 1.57
CA SER A 39 13.87 29.64 2.36
C SER A 39 13.61 29.79 3.85
N ARG A 40 13.62 31.03 4.37
CA ARG A 40 13.30 31.30 5.79
C ARG A 40 11.84 30.96 6.11
N CYS A 41 10.93 31.23 5.19
CA CYS A 41 9.53 30.83 5.36
C CYS A 41 9.39 29.30 5.43
N PHE A 42 10.19 28.55 4.66
CA PHE A 42 10.19 27.09 4.70
C PHE A 42 10.67 26.56 6.06
N ASP A 43 11.67 27.19 6.67
CA ASP A 43 12.13 26.84 8.02
C ASP A 43 11.07 27.07 9.09
N VAL A 44 10.33 28.18 9.00
CA VAL A 44 9.17 28.42 9.87
C VAL A 44 8.06 27.41 9.60
N TYR A 45 7.80 27.11 8.33
CA TYR A 45 6.77 26.14 7.94
C TYR A 45 7.06 24.72 8.46
N LYS A 46 8.34 24.29 8.46
CA LYS A 46 8.75 23.02 9.07
C LYS A 46 8.38 22.95 10.55
N GLN A 47 8.61 24.04 11.29
CA GLN A 47 8.22 24.12 12.71
C GLN A 47 6.70 24.07 12.89
N LEU A 48 5.93 24.75 12.03
CA LEU A 48 4.46 24.70 12.03
C LEU A 48 3.93 23.30 11.70
N ALA A 49 4.59 22.58 10.79
CA ALA A 49 4.21 21.23 10.42
C ALA A 49 4.48 20.24 11.56
N ALA A 50 5.55 20.46 12.33
CA ALA A 50 5.91 19.64 13.48
C ALA A 50 5.02 19.90 14.71
N ASN A 51 4.51 21.13 14.87
CA ASN A 51 3.73 21.52 16.05
C ASN A 51 2.48 22.34 15.67
N VAL A 52 1.32 21.72 15.85
CA VAL A 52 0.01 22.30 15.53
C VAL A 52 -0.31 23.54 16.38
N PHE A 53 0.17 23.62 17.62
CA PHE A 53 -0.09 24.77 18.51
C PHE A 53 0.55 26.07 17.99
N LEU A 54 1.63 25.98 17.20
CA LEU A 54 2.26 27.15 16.60
C LEU A 54 1.41 27.78 15.48
N VAL A 55 0.43 27.04 14.94
CA VAL A 55 -0.51 27.56 13.93
C VAL A 55 -1.42 28.62 14.54
N ASP A 56 -1.73 28.54 15.83
CA ASP A 56 -2.57 29.52 16.52
C ASP A 56 -1.85 30.87 16.66
N ALA A 57 -0.55 30.86 16.98
CA ALA A 57 0.26 32.08 16.96
C ALA A 57 0.27 32.77 15.58
N VAL A 58 0.24 31.99 14.49
CA VAL A 58 0.11 32.54 13.13
C VAL A 58 -1.28 33.14 12.90
N ASN A 59 -2.33 32.51 13.42
CA ASN A 59 -3.70 33.04 13.34
C ASN A 59 -3.82 34.37 14.11
N ASP A 60 -3.22 34.47 15.30
CA ASP A 60 -3.21 35.69 16.10
C ASP A 60 -2.51 36.84 15.38
N LEU A 61 -1.37 36.56 14.73
CA LEU A 61 -0.66 37.55 13.92
C LEU A 61 -1.44 37.98 12.68
N LEU A 62 -2.19 37.07 12.06
CA LEU A 62 -3.08 37.38 10.94
C LEU A 62 -4.23 38.29 11.39
N ALA A 63 -4.84 38.00 12.55
CA ALA A 63 -5.90 38.81 13.13
C ALA A 63 -5.40 40.21 13.53
N ALA A 64 -4.21 40.31 14.14
CA ALA A 64 -3.58 41.59 14.48
C ALA A 64 -3.28 42.48 13.26
N LYS A 65 -3.13 41.87 12.07
CA LYS A 65 -2.93 42.57 10.79
C LYS A 65 -4.21 42.77 9.98
N ASP A 66 -5.38 42.43 10.54
CA ASP A 66 -6.69 42.47 9.87
C ASP A 66 -6.73 41.67 8.54
N ILE A 67 -5.96 40.57 8.46
CA ILE A 67 -5.94 39.68 7.29
C ILE A 67 -6.99 38.58 7.50
N LYS A 68 -8.06 38.61 6.69
CA LYS A 68 -9.15 37.64 6.77
C LYS A 68 -8.72 36.27 6.23
N VAL A 69 -8.86 35.25 7.08
CA VAL A 69 -8.51 33.86 6.75
C VAL A 69 -9.57 32.90 7.25
N ILE A 70 -9.90 31.89 6.44
CA ILE A 70 -10.84 30.82 6.80
C ILE A 70 -10.11 29.80 7.67
N SER A 71 -10.77 29.28 8.71
CA SER A 71 -10.19 28.30 9.64
C SER A 71 -9.65 27.05 8.94
N THR A 72 -10.33 26.58 7.89
CA THR A 72 -9.97 25.40 7.08
C THR A 72 -8.77 25.63 6.16
N LEU A 73 -8.24 26.85 6.08
CA LEU A 73 -7.09 27.14 5.22
C LEU A 73 -5.84 26.44 5.74
N HIS A 74 -5.11 25.78 4.84
CA HIS A 74 -3.89 25.05 5.19
C HIS A 74 -2.82 25.96 5.85
N PRO A 75 -2.07 25.50 6.87
CA PRO A 75 -1.04 26.29 7.55
C PRO A 75 -0.03 26.98 6.63
N ALA A 76 0.47 26.27 5.61
CA ALA A 76 1.32 26.85 4.55
C ALA A 76 0.70 28.11 3.89
N ASN A 77 -0.59 28.07 3.56
CA ASN A 77 -1.29 29.20 2.96
C ASN A 77 -1.48 30.35 3.97
N LYS A 78 -1.74 30.03 5.25
CA LYS A 78 -1.82 31.03 6.32
C LYS A 78 -0.49 31.78 6.47
N LEU A 79 0.62 31.06 6.52
CA LEU A 79 1.97 31.63 6.60
C LEU A 79 2.29 32.49 5.37
N MET A 80 2.03 32.01 4.16
CA MET A 80 2.28 32.78 2.94
C MET A 80 1.42 34.06 2.88
N LYS A 81 0.14 33.99 3.28
CA LYS A 81 -0.72 35.18 3.40
C LYS A 81 -0.18 36.18 4.41
N LEU A 82 0.32 35.71 5.56
CA LEU A 82 0.88 36.59 6.60
C LEU A 82 2.09 37.39 6.09
N ILE A 83 2.97 36.74 5.32
CA ILE A 83 4.25 37.32 4.89
C ILE A 83 4.10 38.15 3.60
N PHE A 84 3.33 37.65 2.62
CA PHE A 84 3.19 38.29 1.31
C PHE A 84 1.91 39.12 1.14
N GLY A 85 1.05 39.14 2.16
CA GLY A 85 -0.25 39.81 2.13
C GLY A 85 -1.30 39.06 1.30
N ASP A 86 -2.48 39.67 1.17
CA ASP A 86 -3.63 39.09 0.44
C ASP A 86 -3.85 39.68 -0.96
N ASN A 87 -3.00 40.64 -1.38
CA ASN A 87 -3.17 41.36 -2.65
C ASN A 87 -2.97 40.47 -3.88
N ASP A 88 -2.12 39.45 -3.78
CA ASP A 88 -1.84 38.51 -4.86
C ASP A 88 -2.09 37.06 -4.42
N ARG A 89 -3.37 36.69 -4.46
CA ARG A 89 -3.84 35.35 -4.09
C ARG A 89 -3.18 34.24 -4.91
N ARG A 90 -2.89 34.49 -6.20
CA ARG A 90 -2.29 33.48 -7.09
C ARG A 90 -0.88 33.17 -6.66
N ARG A 91 -0.08 34.20 -6.40
CA ARG A 91 1.31 34.08 -5.94
C ARG A 91 1.40 33.41 -4.57
N VAL A 92 0.54 33.80 -3.63
CA VAL A 92 0.46 33.17 -2.30
C VAL A 92 0.17 31.67 -2.42
N SER A 93 -0.81 31.29 -3.24
CA SER A 93 -1.15 29.89 -3.45
C SER A 93 -0.01 29.13 -4.12
N ALA A 94 0.70 29.74 -5.08
CA ALA A 94 1.86 29.14 -5.74
C ALA A 94 2.96 28.83 -4.72
N TYR A 95 3.32 29.81 -3.88
CA TYR A 95 4.34 29.62 -2.84
C TYR A 95 3.93 28.56 -1.83
N ALA A 96 2.68 28.55 -1.39
CA ALA A 96 2.19 27.52 -0.48
C ALA A 96 2.27 26.11 -1.09
N THR A 97 2.00 25.96 -2.38
CA THR A 97 2.20 24.68 -3.09
C THR A 97 3.67 24.27 -3.12
N VAL A 98 4.59 25.21 -3.40
CA VAL A 98 6.03 24.93 -3.35
C VAL A 98 6.49 24.50 -1.96
N MET A 99 5.99 25.14 -0.90
CA MET A 99 6.35 24.77 0.48
C MET A 99 5.90 23.34 0.83
N LYS A 100 4.73 22.92 0.36
CA LYS A 100 4.24 21.55 0.56
C LYS A 100 5.10 20.53 -0.19
N ALA A 101 5.38 20.80 -1.47
CA ALA A 101 6.24 19.93 -2.27
C ALA A 101 7.65 19.81 -1.68
N ALA A 102 8.21 20.90 -1.15
CA ALA A 102 9.51 20.88 -0.49
C ALA A 102 9.50 20.07 0.81
N LEU A 103 8.39 20.06 1.56
CA LEU A 103 8.23 19.24 2.76
C LEU A 103 8.05 17.75 2.42
N GLU A 104 7.45 17.43 1.28
CA GLU A 104 7.37 16.04 0.79
C GLU A 104 8.75 15.53 0.32
N ASP A 105 9.55 16.40 -0.32
CA ASP A 105 10.92 16.13 -0.80
C ASP A 105 12.01 16.51 0.27
N GLU A 106 11.69 16.40 1.56
CA GLU A 106 12.49 16.99 2.66
C GLU A 106 13.98 16.60 2.65
N LYS A 107 14.32 15.42 2.13
CA LYS A 107 15.72 14.95 1.99
C LYS A 107 16.58 15.88 1.14
N ASP A 108 16.04 16.46 0.07
CA ASP A 108 16.77 17.34 -0.85
C ASP A 108 16.57 18.83 -0.53
N ALA A 109 15.40 19.19 0.01
CA ALA A 109 15.04 20.59 0.25
C ALA A 109 15.64 21.19 1.54
N THR A 110 16.14 20.35 2.46
CA THR A 110 16.64 20.79 3.77
C THR A 110 18.01 21.46 3.73
N ALA A 111 18.86 21.10 2.76
CA ALA A 111 20.22 21.65 2.67
C ALA A 111 20.24 23.08 2.11
N ASP A 112 19.49 23.33 1.04
CA ASP A 112 19.35 24.66 0.43
C ASP A 112 18.05 24.72 -0.38
N PHE A 113 17.01 25.33 0.19
CA PHE A 113 15.71 25.49 -0.46
C PHE A 113 15.82 26.28 -1.77
N ALA A 114 16.67 27.31 -1.84
CA ALA A 114 16.81 28.11 -3.04
C ALA A 114 17.47 27.32 -4.18
N ALA A 115 18.50 26.54 -3.86
CA ALA A 115 19.10 25.60 -4.81
C ALA A 115 18.11 24.52 -5.26
N TRP A 116 17.29 23.99 -4.34
CA TRP A 116 16.25 23.01 -4.67
C TRP A 116 15.21 23.60 -5.63
N VAL A 117 14.73 24.83 -5.39
CA VAL A 117 13.79 25.51 -6.30
C VAL A 117 14.41 25.70 -7.69
N ASN A 118 15.68 26.11 -7.76
CA ASN A 118 16.39 26.25 -9.03
C ASN A 118 16.53 24.91 -9.76
N LYS A 119 16.91 23.84 -9.05
CA LYS A 119 17.03 22.48 -9.59
C LYS A 119 15.71 21.98 -10.18
N LYS A 120 14.59 22.29 -9.53
CA LYS A 120 13.23 21.95 -9.97
C LYS A 120 12.66 22.89 -11.06
N GLY A 121 13.46 23.79 -11.63
CA GLY A 121 13.02 24.66 -12.73
C GLY A 121 12.17 25.87 -12.29
N GLY A 122 12.23 26.23 -11.01
CA GLY A 122 11.55 27.39 -10.44
C GLY A 122 10.15 27.12 -9.90
N ILE A 123 9.53 28.17 -9.38
CA ILE A 123 8.26 28.10 -8.64
C ILE A 123 7.10 27.58 -9.50
N GLU A 124 6.99 28.03 -10.76
CA GLU A 124 5.91 27.63 -11.66
C GLU A 124 6.02 26.17 -12.11
N ALA A 125 7.25 25.66 -12.29
CA ALA A 125 7.48 24.26 -12.63
C ALA A 125 7.00 23.34 -11.51
N ILE A 126 7.37 23.65 -10.26
CA ILE A 126 6.93 22.92 -9.06
C ILE A 126 5.41 23.01 -8.91
N ARG A 127 4.82 24.21 -9.06
CA ARG A 127 3.37 24.42 -8.94
C ARG A 127 2.57 23.58 -9.95
N THR A 128 3.10 23.40 -11.15
CA THR A 128 2.43 22.66 -12.23
C THR A 128 2.64 21.14 -12.10
N GLY A 129 3.33 20.67 -11.06
CA GLY A 129 3.66 19.25 -10.88
C GLY A 129 4.69 18.76 -11.89
N GLY A 130 5.43 19.68 -12.50
CA GLY A 130 6.52 19.35 -13.41
C GLY A 130 7.70 18.86 -12.60
N THR A 131 7.84 17.54 -12.50
CA THR A 131 9.10 16.90 -12.11
C THR A 131 10.11 17.15 -13.23
N THR A 132 10.66 18.36 -13.31
CA THR A 132 11.82 18.66 -14.14
C THR A 132 13.05 18.41 -13.31
N GLU A 133 13.54 17.17 -13.33
CA GLU A 133 14.98 17.03 -13.46
C GLU A 133 15.33 17.66 -14.82
N ASN A 134 16.11 18.73 -14.76
CA ASN A 134 16.63 19.54 -15.85
C ASN A 134 15.63 20.44 -16.61
N SER A 135 15.81 21.74 -16.36
CA SER A 135 15.45 22.82 -17.29
C SER A 135 16.29 22.67 -18.57
N THR A 136 15.82 21.85 -19.50
CA THR A 136 16.29 21.86 -20.88
C THR A 136 15.15 22.33 -21.78
N THR A 137 15.48 23.12 -22.80
CA THR A 137 14.56 23.66 -23.80
C THR A 137 13.73 22.54 -24.43
N ALA A 138 12.56 22.85 -24.99
CA ALA A 138 11.62 21.84 -25.49
C ALA A 138 12.24 20.82 -26.47
N GLU A 139 13.29 21.21 -27.20
CA GLU A 139 14.08 20.37 -28.11
C GLU A 139 15.02 19.39 -27.39
N THR A 140 15.61 19.79 -26.27
CA THR A 140 16.46 18.87 -25.48
C THR A 140 15.61 17.93 -24.63
N LYS A 141 14.41 18.36 -24.18
CA LYS A 141 13.42 17.47 -23.55
C LYS A 141 12.93 16.37 -24.49
N SER A 142 12.73 16.66 -25.79
CA SER A 142 12.34 15.65 -26.77
C SER A 142 13.49 14.70 -27.09
N ALA A 143 14.73 15.18 -27.16
CA ALA A 143 15.92 14.36 -27.35
C ALA A 143 16.20 13.45 -26.14
N ASP A 144 16.14 13.98 -24.92
CA ASP A 144 16.33 13.22 -23.68
C ASP A 144 15.21 12.17 -23.51
N ALA A 145 13.95 12.55 -23.75
CA ALA A 145 12.82 11.61 -23.71
C ALA A 145 12.95 10.50 -24.76
N PHE A 146 13.38 10.83 -25.97
CA PHE A 146 13.63 9.84 -27.02
C PHE A 146 14.78 8.90 -26.64
N SER A 147 15.91 9.41 -26.15
CA SER A 147 17.06 8.59 -25.74
C SER A 147 16.69 7.59 -24.65
N LYS A 148 15.88 8.01 -23.67
CA LYS A 148 15.38 7.16 -22.60
C LYS A 148 14.42 6.09 -23.12
N ALA A 149 13.48 6.48 -24.00
CA ALA A 149 12.55 5.54 -24.63
C ALA A 149 13.28 4.51 -25.51
N ALA A 150 14.27 4.94 -26.29
CA ALA A 150 15.12 4.08 -27.11
C ALA A 150 15.90 3.07 -26.26
N ALA A 151 16.50 3.51 -25.14
CA ALA A 151 17.21 2.64 -24.21
C ALA A 151 16.30 1.61 -23.50
N GLN A 152 15.00 1.89 -23.40
CA GLN A 152 14.02 0.95 -22.87
C GLN A 152 13.60 -0.06 -23.92
N LEU A 153 13.28 0.38 -25.13
CA LEU A 153 12.94 -0.50 -26.25
C LEU A 153 14.11 -1.41 -26.67
N SER A 154 15.36 -0.95 -26.54
CA SER A 154 16.52 -1.79 -26.83
C SER A 154 16.64 -3.00 -25.89
N LYS A 155 15.94 -3.00 -24.75
CA LYS A 155 15.90 -4.13 -23.82
C LYS A 155 14.79 -5.12 -24.16
N GLU A 156 13.87 -4.76 -25.04
CA GLU A 156 12.78 -5.63 -25.47
C GLU A 156 13.25 -6.58 -26.57
N HIS A 157 12.62 -7.76 -26.63
CA HIS A 157 12.94 -8.73 -27.66
C HIS A 157 12.26 -8.36 -28.98
N ALA A 158 13.01 -8.40 -30.08
CA ALA A 158 12.46 -8.13 -31.40
C ALA A 158 11.36 -9.16 -31.74
N ILE A 159 10.19 -8.67 -32.16
CA ILE A 159 9.04 -9.51 -32.53
C ILE A 159 9.38 -10.39 -33.75
N ALA A 160 10.17 -9.86 -34.69
CA ALA A 160 10.73 -10.57 -35.84
C ALA A 160 11.97 -9.82 -36.36
N THR A 161 12.93 -10.55 -36.93
CA THR A 161 14.13 -9.96 -37.57
C THR A 161 14.08 -10.15 -39.07
N ILE A 162 14.37 -9.09 -39.83
CA ILE A 162 14.43 -9.10 -41.29
C ILE A 162 15.90 -9.00 -41.71
N ASN A 163 16.30 -9.79 -42.72
CA ASN A 163 17.67 -9.76 -43.24
C ASN A 163 18.01 -8.39 -43.84
N PRO A 164 19.27 -7.93 -43.73
CA PRO A 164 19.71 -6.68 -44.35
C PRO A 164 19.46 -6.64 -45.86
N SER A 165 19.13 -5.46 -46.39
CA SER A 165 18.88 -5.23 -47.82
C SER A 165 19.45 -3.89 -48.25
N SER A 166 19.91 -3.80 -49.50
CA SER A 166 20.33 -2.53 -50.12
C SER A 166 19.20 -1.51 -50.30
N LYS A 167 17.94 -1.91 -50.06
CA LYS A 167 16.78 -1.01 -50.05
C LYS A 167 16.57 -0.31 -48.71
N PHE A 168 17.32 -0.68 -47.67
CA PHE A 168 17.19 -0.08 -46.35
C PHE A 168 18.06 1.19 -46.24
N PRO A 169 17.69 2.15 -45.39
CA PRO A 169 18.52 3.33 -45.17
C PRO A 169 19.89 2.95 -44.58
N ASP A 170 20.96 3.60 -45.04
CA ASP A 170 22.33 3.37 -44.54
C ASP A 170 22.58 3.93 -43.14
N LYS A 171 21.61 4.65 -42.57
CA LYS A 171 21.69 5.28 -41.25
C LYS A 171 21.13 4.37 -40.17
N THR A 172 21.77 4.37 -39.01
CA THR A 172 21.30 3.67 -37.81
C THR A 172 20.24 4.50 -37.08
N GLY A 173 19.10 3.91 -36.74
CA GLY A 173 18.05 4.56 -35.95
C GLY A 173 16.69 3.88 -36.12
N TYR A 174 15.64 4.51 -35.61
CA TYR A 174 14.28 4.04 -35.78
C TYR A 174 13.68 4.56 -37.08
N VAL A 175 12.88 3.72 -37.74
CA VAL A 175 12.22 4.05 -39.02
C VAL A 175 10.75 3.67 -38.94
N LEU A 176 9.88 4.51 -39.50
CA LEU A 176 8.47 4.20 -39.65
C LEU A 176 8.25 3.45 -40.97
N VAL A 177 7.54 2.32 -40.89
CA VAL A 177 7.31 1.43 -42.02
C VAL A 177 5.82 1.25 -42.25
N LEU A 178 5.40 1.35 -43.51
CA LEU A 178 4.10 0.84 -43.96
C LEU A 178 4.27 -0.62 -44.33
N ALA A 179 3.57 -1.49 -43.59
CA ALA A 179 3.54 -2.92 -43.85
C ALA A 179 2.12 -3.38 -44.18
N HIS A 180 2.01 -4.37 -45.05
CA HIS A 180 0.76 -5.01 -45.44
C HIS A 180 0.71 -6.43 -44.89
N ILE A 181 -0.41 -6.79 -44.26
CA ILE A 181 -0.66 -8.15 -43.78
C ILE A 181 -1.56 -8.83 -44.79
N ALA A 182 -1.06 -9.89 -45.42
CA ALA A 182 -1.85 -10.69 -46.34
C ALA A 182 -2.80 -11.66 -45.59
N PRO A 183 -3.81 -12.25 -46.26
CA PRO A 183 -4.76 -13.17 -45.63
C PRO A 183 -4.11 -14.42 -45.00
N ASP A 184 -2.93 -14.81 -45.47
CA ASP A 184 -2.10 -15.88 -44.92
C ASP A 184 -1.32 -15.46 -43.65
N ARG A 185 -1.52 -14.23 -43.18
CA ARG A 185 -0.83 -13.59 -42.05
C ARG A 185 0.65 -13.30 -42.28
N SER A 186 1.12 -13.34 -43.52
CA SER A 186 2.46 -12.86 -43.85
C SER A 186 2.52 -11.32 -43.80
N LEU A 187 3.61 -10.76 -43.25
CA LEU A 187 3.86 -9.32 -43.16
C LEU A 187 4.84 -8.91 -44.26
N SER A 188 4.41 -8.05 -45.18
CA SER A 188 5.28 -7.48 -46.22
C SER A 188 5.51 -5.99 -45.98
N VAL A 189 6.78 -5.58 -45.96
CA VAL A 189 7.17 -4.17 -45.87
C VAL A 189 6.98 -3.51 -47.23
N VAL A 190 6.08 -2.53 -47.31
CA VAL A 190 5.69 -1.84 -48.55
C VAL A 190 6.58 -0.62 -48.80
N LYS A 191 6.74 0.24 -47.78
CA LYS A 191 7.48 1.51 -47.93
C LYS A 191 7.95 2.09 -46.58
N PHE A 192 9.12 2.73 -46.58
CA PHE A 192 9.61 3.57 -45.48
C PHE A 192 8.98 4.96 -45.54
N VAL A 193 8.52 5.47 -44.40
CA VAL A 193 7.88 6.78 -44.27
C VAL A 193 8.81 7.73 -43.53
N GLY A 194 9.28 8.76 -44.23
CA GLY A 194 10.20 9.75 -43.68
C GLY A 194 11.66 9.26 -43.66
N ASP A 195 12.51 10.06 -43.00
CA ASP A 195 13.92 9.73 -42.76
C ASP A 195 14.10 8.98 -41.44
N VAL A 196 15.27 8.36 -41.28
CA VAL A 196 15.69 7.72 -40.01
C VAL A 196 15.69 8.77 -38.90
N ASP A 197 15.05 8.45 -37.77
CA ASP A 197 14.94 9.34 -36.60
C ASP A 197 14.28 10.70 -36.89
N ASP A 198 13.35 10.76 -37.84
CA ASP A 198 12.46 11.91 -38.04
C ASP A 198 11.65 12.23 -36.77
N ASP A 199 11.25 13.49 -36.59
CA ASP A 199 10.57 13.98 -35.38
C ASP A 199 9.28 13.21 -35.10
N ARG A 200 8.60 12.75 -36.15
CA ARG A 200 7.39 11.90 -36.05
C ARG A 200 7.72 10.53 -35.46
N THR A 201 8.81 9.92 -35.92
CA THR A 201 9.29 8.62 -35.44
C THR A 201 9.72 8.73 -33.98
N LYS A 202 10.46 9.77 -33.61
CA LYS A 202 10.85 10.04 -32.22
C LYS A 202 9.63 10.20 -31.31
N ALA A 203 8.65 11.00 -31.73
CA ALA A 203 7.43 11.23 -30.95
C ALA A 203 6.60 9.96 -30.78
N LEU A 204 6.56 9.09 -31.79
CA LEU A 204 5.84 7.81 -31.73
C LEU A 204 6.53 6.84 -30.76
N VAL A 205 7.87 6.73 -30.84
CA VAL A 205 8.68 5.90 -29.94
C VAL A 205 8.43 6.26 -28.48
N VAL A 206 8.43 7.56 -28.15
CA VAL A 206 8.15 8.03 -26.79
C VAL A 206 6.71 7.68 -26.34
N LYS A 207 5.73 7.78 -27.24
CA LYS A 207 4.33 7.45 -26.93
C LYS A 207 4.12 5.97 -26.67
N VAL A 208 4.73 5.10 -27.49
CA VAL A 208 4.61 3.63 -27.34
C VAL A 208 5.08 3.21 -25.95
N VAL A 209 6.28 3.63 -25.55
CA VAL A 209 6.83 3.31 -24.22
C VAL A 209 5.96 3.88 -23.10
N ALA A 210 5.46 5.11 -23.25
CA ALA A 210 4.58 5.72 -22.24
C ALA A 210 3.24 4.98 -22.10
N ASP A 211 2.68 4.47 -23.19
CA ASP A 211 1.41 3.74 -23.18
C ASP A 211 1.59 2.30 -22.66
N GLU A 212 2.73 1.66 -22.93
CA GLU A 212 3.12 0.39 -22.31
C GLU A 212 3.28 0.54 -20.79
N GLU A 213 3.96 1.58 -20.32
CA GLU A 213 4.09 1.86 -18.89
C GLU A 213 2.73 2.09 -18.21
N LYS A 214 1.84 2.84 -18.84
CA LYS A 214 0.48 3.07 -18.33
C LYS A 214 -0.30 1.76 -18.27
N ASN A 215 -0.22 0.96 -19.33
CA ASN A 215 -0.91 -0.33 -19.39
C ASN A 215 -0.39 -1.26 -18.28
N PHE A 216 0.95 -1.38 -18.13
CA PHE A 216 1.59 -2.15 -17.08
C PHE A 216 1.16 -1.70 -15.68
N LYS A 217 1.23 -0.40 -15.37
CA LYS A 217 0.77 0.15 -14.08
C LYS A 217 -0.71 -0.16 -13.81
N SER A 218 -1.55 -0.11 -14.85
CA SER A 218 -2.97 -0.43 -14.73
C SER A 218 -3.23 -1.91 -14.44
N VAL A 219 -2.50 -2.81 -15.10
CA VAL A 219 -2.61 -4.27 -14.91
C VAL A 219 -2.11 -4.67 -13.53
N VAL A 220 -0.92 -4.19 -13.14
CA VAL A 220 -0.34 -4.44 -11.83
C VAL A 220 -1.22 -3.87 -10.72
N GLY A 221 -1.73 -2.65 -10.88
CA GLY A 221 -2.63 -2.03 -9.90
C GLY A 221 -3.93 -2.81 -9.70
N LYS A 222 -4.51 -3.38 -10.76
CA LYS A 222 -5.68 -4.29 -10.66
C LYS A 222 -5.31 -5.59 -9.94
N ALA A 223 -4.15 -6.18 -10.25
CA ALA A 223 -3.68 -7.41 -9.63
C ALA A 223 -3.44 -7.26 -8.11
N ILE A 224 -2.83 -6.14 -7.69
CA ILE A 224 -2.60 -5.82 -6.27
C ILE A 224 -3.94 -5.71 -5.53
N LYS A 225 -4.89 -4.93 -6.06
CA LYS A 225 -6.23 -4.78 -5.45
C LYS A 225 -6.98 -6.11 -5.33
N ASN A 226 -6.84 -7.00 -6.31
CA ASN A 226 -7.46 -8.32 -6.25
C ASN A 226 -6.80 -9.20 -5.18
N ARG A 227 -5.46 -9.20 -5.07
CA ARG A 227 -4.76 -9.94 -4.01
C ARG A 227 -5.10 -9.44 -2.61
N GLU A 228 -5.17 -8.12 -2.41
CA GLU A 228 -5.58 -7.54 -1.12
C GLU A 228 -6.99 -7.97 -0.71
N LYS A 229 -7.92 -8.06 -1.66
CA LYS A 229 -9.28 -8.57 -1.39
C LYS A 229 -9.27 -10.04 -0.98
N LEU A 230 -8.50 -10.89 -1.67
CA LEU A 230 -8.38 -12.30 -1.30
C LEU A 230 -7.76 -12.48 0.09
N ILE A 231 -6.70 -11.73 0.43
CA ILE A 231 -6.07 -11.80 1.75
C ILE A 231 -7.07 -11.43 2.84
N LYS A 232 -7.81 -10.32 2.66
CA LYS A 232 -8.85 -9.90 3.63
C LYS A 232 -9.97 -10.94 3.78
N GLN A 233 -10.30 -11.66 2.72
CA GLN A 233 -11.28 -12.74 2.78
C GLN A 233 -10.73 -13.94 3.57
N GLN A 234 -9.50 -14.37 3.28
CA GLN A 234 -8.83 -15.46 3.99
C GLN A 234 -8.66 -15.15 5.48
N GLU A 235 -8.33 -13.90 5.85
CA GLU A 235 -8.24 -13.47 7.24
C GLU A 235 -9.58 -13.54 7.97
N LYS A 236 -10.68 -13.20 7.30
CA LYS A 236 -12.03 -13.30 7.88
C LYS A 236 -12.44 -14.76 8.08
N GLU A 237 -12.17 -15.62 7.09
CA GLU A 237 -12.44 -17.05 7.15
C GLU A 237 -11.61 -17.74 8.24
N ALA A 238 -10.32 -17.39 8.37
CA ALA A 238 -9.45 -17.88 9.44
C ALA A 238 -9.93 -17.44 10.83
N LYS A 239 -10.38 -16.19 10.99
CA LYS A 239 -10.98 -15.70 12.26
C LYS A 239 -12.27 -16.46 12.60
N ALA A 240 -13.12 -16.73 11.61
CA ALA A 240 -14.35 -17.50 11.81
C ALA A 240 -14.05 -18.96 12.20
N SER A 241 -13.08 -19.59 11.54
CA SER A 241 -12.63 -20.96 11.84
C SER A 241 -12.02 -21.07 13.24
N ASN A 242 -11.15 -20.13 13.63
CA ASN A 242 -10.56 -20.12 14.98
C ASN A 242 -11.64 -19.95 16.06
N LYS A 243 -12.60 -19.04 15.87
CA LYS A 243 -13.72 -18.86 16.80
C LYS A 243 -14.59 -20.12 16.94
N ALA A 244 -14.81 -20.85 15.85
CA ALA A 244 -15.54 -22.12 15.88
C ALA A 244 -14.77 -23.21 16.62
N ARG A 245 -13.44 -23.28 16.46
CA ARG A 245 -12.57 -24.22 17.15
C ARG A 245 -12.51 -23.94 18.67
N GLU A 246 -12.41 -22.67 19.06
CA GLU A 246 -12.50 -22.26 20.47
C GLU A 246 -13.83 -22.65 21.11
N LYS A 247 -14.94 -22.50 20.38
CA LYS A 247 -16.26 -22.92 20.88
C LYS A 247 -16.32 -24.43 21.10
N LYS A 248 -15.85 -25.22 20.14
CA LYS A 248 -15.79 -26.69 20.28
C LYS A 248 -14.91 -27.13 21.44
N GLN A 249 -13.74 -26.52 21.60
CA GLN A 249 -12.85 -26.82 22.74
C GLN A 249 -13.49 -26.49 24.09
N LYS A 250 -14.29 -25.43 24.18
CA LYS A 250 -15.05 -25.11 25.39
C LYS A 250 -16.19 -26.09 25.65
N GLU A 251 -16.91 -26.53 24.61
CA GLU A 251 -17.95 -27.58 24.74
C GLU A 251 -17.33 -28.92 25.14
N GLU A 252 -16.19 -29.29 24.56
CA GLU A 252 -15.47 -30.54 24.86
C GLU A 252 -14.87 -30.51 26.28
N ALA A 253 -14.31 -29.37 26.72
CA ALA A 253 -13.85 -29.16 28.09
C ALA A 253 -14.99 -29.25 29.12
N ALA A 254 -16.16 -28.68 28.83
CA ALA A 254 -17.33 -28.77 29.70
C ALA A 254 -17.87 -30.22 29.78
N LEU A 255 -17.73 -31.01 28.71
CA LEU A 255 -18.12 -32.42 28.72
C LEU A 255 -17.13 -33.27 29.53
N THR A 256 -15.84 -32.96 29.49
CA THR A 256 -14.84 -33.62 30.36
C THR A 256 -14.99 -33.24 31.83
N GLU A 257 -15.41 -32.01 32.14
CA GLU A 257 -15.72 -31.57 33.52
C GLU A 257 -17.02 -32.21 34.05
N ALA A 258 -17.97 -32.55 33.17
CA ALA A 258 -19.14 -33.36 33.53
C ALA A 258 -18.82 -34.87 33.68
N ALA A 259 -17.70 -35.34 33.12
CA ALA A 259 -17.24 -36.71 33.30
C ALA A 259 -16.53 -36.93 34.65
N THR A 260 -16.13 -35.86 35.36
CA THR A 260 -15.52 -35.93 36.69
C THR A 260 -16.52 -36.11 37.85
N ASP A 261 -17.78 -36.46 37.56
CA ASP A 261 -18.71 -37.04 38.54
C ASP A 261 -18.38 -38.53 38.86
N ASP A 262 -17.18 -39.00 38.48
CA ASP A 262 -16.60 -40.31 38.86
C ASP A 262 -16.50 -40.50 40.39
N GLU A 263 -16.47 -39.42 41.19
CA GLU A 263 -16.45 -39.49 42.65
C GLU A 263 -17.77 -40.07 43.23
N GLU A 264 -18.90 -39.90 42.54
CA GLU A 264 -20.15 -40.57 42.92
C GLU A 264 -20.16 -42.06 42.52
N ILE A 265 -19.49 -42.42 41.41
CA ILE A 265 -19.38 -43.80 40.92
C ILE A 265 -18.47 -44.62 41.83
N ASP A 266 -17.32 -44.08 42.25
CA ASP A 266 -16.39 -44.75 43.17
C ASP A 266 -17.03 -44.96 44.55
N LYS A 267 -17.79 -43.97 45.04
CA LYS A 267 -18.53 -44.08 46.30
C LYS A 267 -19.64 -45.13 46.23
N MET A 268 -20.34 -45.23 45.09
CA MET A 268 -21.31 -46.31 44.84
C MET A 268 -20.63 -47.69 44.76
N LEU A 269 -19.45 -47.80 44.18
CA LEU A 269 -18.70 -49.05 44.08
C LEU A 269 -18.21 -49.54 45.45
N GLU A 270 -17.71 -48.65 46.30
CA GLU A 270 -17.34 -48.98 47.68
C GLU A 270 -18.54 -49.46 48.50
N GLU A 271 -19.70 -48.81 48.36
CA GLU A 271 -20.91 -49.20 49.08
C GLU A 271 -21.45 -50.57 48.62
N ILE A 272 -21.34 -50.88 47.31
CA ILE A 272 -21.69 -52.20 46.76
C ILE A 272 -20.72 -53.28 47.25
N GLN A 273 -19.42 -53.00 47.33
CA GLN A 273 -18.43 -53.94 47.86
C GLN A 273 -18.64 -54.22 49.35
N ALA A 274 -18.94 -53.19 50.15
CA ALA A 274 -19.27 -53.33 51.57
C ALA A 274 -20.53 -54.20 51.78
N ARG A 275 -21.58 -54.01 50.98
CA ARG A 275 -22.79 -54.85 51.03
C ARG A 275 -22.53 -56.30 50.64
N ARG A 276 -21.66 -56.55 49.66
CA ARG A 276 -21.26 -57.92 49.27
C ARG A 276 -20.47 -58.61 50.37
N ALA A 277 -19.52 -57.92 51.00
CA ALA A 277 -18.74 -58.46 52.13
C ALA A 277 -19.65 -58.78 53.34
N ALA A 278 -20.60 -57.91 53.67
CA ALA A 278 -21.57 -58.16 54.73
C ALA A 278 -22.47 -59.37 54.42
N LYS A 279 -22.88 -59.53 53.17
CA LYS A 279 -23.68 -60.69 52.74
C LYS A 279 -22.87 -61.99 52.76
N GLN A 280 -21.59 -61.95 52.41
CA GLN A 280 -20.69 -63.10 52.52
C GLN A 280 -20.46 -63.50 53.98
N ALA A 281 -20.23 -62.53 54.87
CA ALA A 281 -20.11 -62.80 56.31
C ALA A 281 -21.40 -63.40 56.89
N GLN A 282 -22.57 -62.99 56.36
CA GLN A 282 -23.86 -63.55 56.77
C GLN A 282 -24.08 -64.98 56.22
N THR A 283 -23.58 -65.30 55.02
CA THR A 283 -23.60 -66.68 54.51
C THR A 283 -22.61 -67.57 55.26
N ASP A 284 -21.42 -67.06 55.58
CA ASP A 284 -20.40 -67.80 56.32
C ASP A 284 -20.88 -68.10 57.75
N ALA A 285 -21.58 -67.16 58.40
CA ALA A 285 -22.21 -67.39 59.70
C ALA A 285 -23.37 -68.41 59.65
N TYR A 286 -24.06 -68.52 58.51
CA TYR A 286 -25.11 -69.53 58.31
C TYR A 286 -24.53 -70.92 58.05
N ASP A 287 -23.40 -71.01 57.35
CA ASP A 287 -22.66 -72.26 57.13
C ASP A 287 -22.04 -72.79 58.44
N GLU A 288 -21.56 -71.90 59.31
CA GLU A 288 -21.03 -72.27 60.64
C GLU A 288 -22.14 -72.82 61.56
N GLN A 289 -23.37 -72.27 61.49
CA GLN A 289 -24.55 -72.82 62.18
C GLN A 289 -25.01 -74.16 61.59
N LEU A 290 -24.84 -74.38 60.29
CA LEU A 290 -25.17 -75.66 59.64
C LEU A 290 -24.19 -76.78 60.02
N ASP A 291 -22.92 -76.45 60.28
CA ASP A 291 -21.94 -77.41 60.76
C ASP A 291 -22.13 -77.77 62.25
N GLU A 292 -22.73 -76.89 63.08
CA GLU A 292 -23.20 -77.24 64.43
C GLU A 292 -24.43 -78.18 64.41
N ILE A 293 -25.30 -78.08 63.39
CA ILE A 293 -26.50 -78.94 63.28
C ILE A 293 -26.16 -80.36 62.77
N LYS A 294 -25.05 -80.56 62.07
CA LYS A 294 -24.61 -81.90 61.60
C LYS A 294 -24.02 -82.80 62.70
N GLN A 295 -23.99 -82.34 63.95
CA GLN A 295 -23.43 -83.08 65.09
C GLN A 295 -24.48 -83.84 65.93
N TRP A 296 -25.67 -84.11 65.37
CA TRP A 296 -26.61 -85.09 65.93
C TRP A 296 -26.35 -86.46 65.32
N ASP A 297 -25.67 -87.32 66.09
CA ASP A 297 -25.61 -88.77 65.86
C ASP A 297 -27.03 -89.35 65.86
N VAL A 298 -27.56 -89.65 64.68
CA VAL A 298 -28.75 -90.50 64.54
C VAL A 298 -28.29 -91.95 64.72
N VAL A 299 -28.40 -92.43 65.96
CA VAL A 299 -28.24 -93.83 66.32
C VAL A 299 -29.39 -94.63 65.70
N TYR A 300 -29.09 -95.40 64.65
CA TYR A 300 -30.03 -96.36 64.06
C TYR A 300 -30.01 -97.63 64.92
N THR A 301 -31.02 -97.81 65.77
CA THR A 301 -31.30 -99.12 66.40
C THR A 301 -32.23 -99.90 65.48
N ALA A 302 -31.69 -100.94 64.86
CA ALA A 302 -32.45 -101.94 64.13
C ALA A 302 -33.10 -102.88 65.15
N ASP A 303 -34.43 -102.99 65.11
CA ASP A 303 -35.16 -104.13 65.66
C ASP A 303 -36.12 -104.64 64.59
N GLU A 304 -36.07 -105.96 64.40
CA GLU A 304 -36.83 -106.76 63.46
C GLU A 304 -38.29 -106.94 63.92
N GLU A 305 -39.13 -107.39 62.98
CA GLU A 305 -40.47 -107.97 63.17
C GLU A 305 -41.63 -107.04 63.54
N ASN A 306 -42.42 -106.62 62.54
CA ASN A 306 -43.76 -107.21 62.36
C ASN A 306 -44.47 -106.63 61.12
N ASP A 307 -44.87 -107.56 60.25
CA ASP A 307 -46.25 -107.79 59.84
C ASP A 307 -47.10 -106.58 59.36
N GLU A 308 -47.28 -106.60 58.04
CA GLU A 308 -48.59 -106.76 57.39
C GLU A 308 -49.62 -105.61 57.40
N ILE A 309 -50.22 -105.49 56.21
CA ILE A 309 -51.59 -105.02 55.90
C ILE A 309 -51.80 -103.52 55.58
N ASN A 310 -51.84 -103.25 54.28
CA ASN A 310 -53.04 -103.00 53.46
C ASN A 310 -54.01 -101.81 53.73
N VAL A 311 -54.41 -101.20 52.59
CA VAL A 311 -55.61 -100.42 52.23
C VAL A 311 -55.96 -99.13 53.00
N ALA A 312 -56.06 -98.00 52.29
CA ALA A 312 -57.32 -97.49 51.72
C ALA A 312 -57.38 -95.96 51.61
N ALA A 313 -57.92 -95.52 50.46
CA ALA A 313 -58.54 -94.22 50.15
C ALA A 313 -57.64 -92.97 50.04
#